data_AF-U6LMX0-F1
#
_entry.id   AF-U6LMX0-F1
#
_cell.length_a   1.000
_cell.length_b   1.000
_cell.length_c   1.000
_cell.angle_alpha   90.00
_cell.angle_beta   90.00
_cell.angle_gamma   90.00
#
_symmetry.space_group_name_H-M   'P 1'
#
loop_
_entity.id
_entity.type
_entity.pdbx_description
1 polymer ?
#
loop_
_entity_poly.entity_id
_entity_poly.type
_entity_poly.pdbx_seq_one_letter_code
_entity_poly.pdbx_strand_id
1 'polypeptide(L)'
;MSGAVSPTDSAETPTFCPSQEEQSVISRVLAKHPKLMLVRQTTQLRAIMTIIRNRETRKEEFIFYADRAIRLLIEEALNVIRSKC
;
A
#
# COMPACT_ATOMS: atom_id res chain seq x y z
N MET A 1 -7.61 28.80 33.48
CA MET A 1 -8.52 28.25 32.45
C MET A 1 -7.93 26.91 32.02
N SER A 2 -8.41 25.82 32.62
CA SER A 2 -7.98 24.46 32.31
C SER A 2 -8.57 24.03 30.97
N GLY A 3 -7.73 23.84 29.96
CA GLY A 3 -8.11 23.17 28.72
C GLY A 3 -7.95 21.66 28.89
N ALA A 4 -9.07 20.94 28.91
CA ALA A 4 -9.08 19.49 28.84
C ALA A 4 -8.67 19.07 27.42
N VAL A 5 -7.58 18.31 27.30
CA VAL A 5 -7.20 17.64 26.05
C VAL A 5 -7.96 16.32 26.01
N SER A 6 -8.90 16.21 25.08
CA SER A 6 -9.62 14.98 24.78
C SER A 6 -8.65 13.88 24.33
N PRO A 7 -8.93 12.60 24.60
CA PRO A 7 -8.12 11.50 24.10
C PRO A 7 -8.36 11.37 22.60
N THR A 8 -7.49 11.97 21.79
CA THR A 8 -7.36 11.58 20.38
C THR A 8 -6.77 10.19 20.38
N ASP A 9 -7.66 9.19 20.27
CA ASP A 9 -7.33 7.88 19.74
C ASP A 9 -6.47 8.10 18.51
N SER A 10 -5.22 7.67 18.60
CA SER A 10 -4.16 8.01 17.66
C SER A 10 -4.38 7.22 16.38
N ALA A 11 -5.35 7.68 15.58
CA ALA A 11 -5.52 7.29 14.20
C ALA A 11 -4.22 7.66 13.48
N GLU A 12 -3.48 6.62 13.10
CA GLU A 12 -2.28 6.70 12.27
C GLU A 12 -2.54 7.63 11.09
N THR A 13 -2.00 8.85 11.13
CA THR A 13 -2.07 9.78 10.00
C THR A 13 -1.37 9.13 8.81
N PRO A 14 -2.05 8.80 7.69
CA PRO A 14 -1.34 8.35 6.52
C PRO A 14 -0.78 9.60 5.85
N THR A 15 0.49 9.93 6.12
CA THR A 15 1.25 11.00 5.45
C THR A 15 1.35 10.79 3.93
N PHE A 16 0.85 9.68 3.42
CA PHE A 16 0.77 9.40 2.01
C PHE A 16 -0.67 9.38 1.50
N CYS A 17 -1.19 10.55 1.11
CA CYS A 17 -2.40 10.63 0.30
C CYS A 17 -2.04 10.33 -1.16
N PRO A 18 -2.70 9.37 -1.84
CA PRO A 18 -2.54 9.21 -3.28
C PRO A 18 -2.95 10.51 -3.96
N SER A 19 -2.15 10.99 -4.91
CA SER A 19 -2.47 12.21 -5.65
C SER A 19 -3.83 12.05 -6.34
N GLN A 20 -4.55 13.16 -6.57
CA GLN A 20 -5.84 13.12 -7.28
C GLN A 20 -5.73 12.43 -8.65
N GLU A 21 -4.57 12.55 -9.30
CA GLU A 21 -4.25 11.88 -10.56
C GLU A 21 -4.12 10.37 -10.40
N GLU A 22 -3.37 9.88 -9.40
CA GLU A 22 -3.23 8.45 -9.11
C GLU A 22 -4.61 7.80 -8.89
N GLN A 23 -5.47 8.46 -8.11
CA GLN A 23 -6.83 7.98 -7.85
C GLN A 23 -7.67 7.89 -9.13
N SER A 24 -7.57 8.89 -10.02
CA SER A 24 -8.26 8.89 -11.31
C SER A 24 -7.79 7.73 -12.21
N VAL A 25 -6.48 7.50 -12.31
CA VAL A 25 -5.91 6.42 -13.11
C VAL A 25 -6.33 5.05 -12.57
N ILE A 26 -6.22 4.84 -11.26
CA ILE A 26 -6.64 3.59 -10.61
C ILE A 26 -8.12 3.31 -10.91
N SER A 27 -8.99 4.32 -10.74
CA SER A 27 -10.43 4.18 -10.99
C SER A 27 -10.72 3.78 -12.43
N ARG A 28 -10.05 4.41 -13.41
CA ARG A 28 -10.20 4.10 -14.84
C ARG A 28 -9.73 2.68 -15.18
N VAL A 29 -8.58 2.27 -14.65
CA VAL A 29 -7.99 0.95 -14.94
C VAL A 29 -8.85 -0.17 -14.35
N LEU A 30 -9.34 -0.02 -13.12
CA LEU A 30 -10.21 -1.01 -12.48
C LEU A 30 -11.57 -1.12 -13.18
N ALA A 31 -12.15 0.00 -13.61
CA ALA A 31 -13.40 -0.03 -14.38
C ALA A 31 -13.25 -0.76 -15.73
N LYS A 32 -12.07 -0.67 -16.36
CA LYS A 32 -11.78 -1.34 -17.64
C LYS A 32 -11.53 -2.84 -17.49
N HIS A 33 -11.07 -3.30 -16.32
CA HIS A 33 -10.62 -4.69 -16.12
C HIS A 33 -11.30 -5.33 -14.89
N PRO A 34 -12.48 -5.97 -15.05
CA PRO A 34 -13.27 -6.46 -13.91
C PRO A 34 -12.63 -7.62 -13.13
N LYS A 35 -11.64 -8.31 -13.71
CA LYS A 35 -10.86 -9.37 -13.04
C LYS A 35 -9.59 -8.85 -12.36
N LEU A 36 -9.24 -7.58 -12.56
CA LEU A 36 -8.08 -6.97 -11.93
C LEU A 36 -8.44 -6.57 -10.51
N MET A 37 -7.61 -6.97 -9.55
CA MET A 37 -7.73 -6.53 -8.16
C MET A 37 -6.48 -5.75 -7.78
N LEU A 38 -6.68 -4.60 -7.18
CA LEU A 38 -5.61 -3.79 -6.64
C LEU A 38 -5.36 -4.21 -5.18
N VAL A 39 -4.11 -4.55 -4.87
CA VAL A 39 -3.69 -4.81 -3.49
C VAL A 39 -3.84 -3.54 -2.65
N ARG A 40 -4.23 -3.69 -1.38
CA ARG A 40 -4.40 -2.57 -0.45
C ARG A 40 -3.14 -1.71 -0.39
N GLN A 41 -3.28 -0.43 -0.72
CA GLN A 41 -2.16 0.54 -0.76
C GLN A 41 -1.84 1.06 0.64
N THR A 42 -1.23 0.22 1.47
CA THR A 42 -0.83 0.59 2.85
C THR A 42 0.41 1.48 2.87
N THR A 43 0.59 2.27 3.92
CA THR A 43 1.82 3.07 4.12
C THR A 43 3.08 2.20 4.06
N GLN A 44 3.02 0.98 4.61
CA GLN A 44 4.12 0.03 4.55
C GLN A 44 4.43 -0.43 3.11
N LEU A 45 3.41 -0.90 2.35
CA LEU A 45 3.60 -1.34 0.97
C LEU A 45 4.17 -0.19 0.13
N ARG A 46 3.65 1.01 0.35
CA ARG A 46 4.14 2.22 -0.32
C ARG A 46 5.59 2.54 0.02
N ALA A 47 6.00 2.45 1.28
CA ALA A 47 7.40 2.64 1.67
C ALA A 47 8.32 1.59 0.99
N ILE A 48 7.88 0.33 0.95
CA ILE A 48 8.60 -0.73 0.22
C ILE A 48 8.70 -0.39 -1.27
N MET A 49 7.59 0.03 -1.90
CA MET A 49 7.56 0.43 -3.30
C MET A 49 8.48 1.63 -3.60
N THR A 50 8.62 2.58 -2.66
CA THR A 50 9.56 3.70 -2.78
C THR A 50 11.01 3.22 -2.79
N ILE A 51 11.37 2.30 -1.88
CA ILE A 51 12.74 1.77 -1.79
C ILE A 51 13.08 0.99 -3.07
N ILE A 52 12.23 0.05 -3.50
CA ILE A 52 12.55 -0.77 -4.69
C ILE A 52 12.59 0.04 -6.00
N ARG A 53 11.92 1.20 -6.06
CA ARG A 53 11.91 2.10 -7.23
C ARG A 53 13.03 3.14 -7.20
N ASN A 54 13.71 3.33 -6.07
CA ASN A 54 14.82 4.27 -5.97
C ASN A 54 16.05 3.71 -6.69
N ARG A 55 16.58 4.46 -7.67
CA ARG A 55 17.77 4.09 -8.45
C ARG A 55 19.02 3.95 -7.59
N GLU A 56 19.08 4.63 -6.45
CA GLU A 56 20.23 4.64 -5.53
C GLU A 56 20.19 3.49 -4.52
N THR A 57 19.13 2.68 -4.50
CA THR A 57 19.00 1.56 -3.56
C THR A 57 20.03 0.48 -3.84
N ARG A 58 20.74 0.05 -2.78
CA ARG A 58 21.76 -1.00 -2.86
C ARG A 58 21.12 -2.33 -3.22
N LYS A 59 21.90 -3.21 -3.86
CA LYS A 59 21.42 -4.51 -4.33
C LYS A 59 20.84 -5.36 -3.20
N GLU A 60 21.48 -5.36 -2.04
CA GLU A 60 21.08 -6.16 -0.88
C GLU A 60 19.75 -5.66 -0.30
N GLU A 61 19.58 -4.33 -0.22
CA GLU A 61 18.33 -3.71 0.21
C GLU A 61 17.21 -3.97 -0.79
N PHE A 62 17.50 -3.86 -2.09
CA PHE A 62 16.54 -4.20 -3.14
C PHE A 62 16.02 -5.62 -2.98
N ILE A 63 16.90 -6.62 -2.84
CA ILE A 63 16.51 -8.03 -2.66
C ILE A 63 15.66 -8.19 -1.41
N PHE A 64 16.09 -7.64 -0.28
CA PHE A 64 15.37 -7.73 1.00
C PHE A 64 13.94 -7.16 0.92
N TYR A 65 13.79 -5.98 0.33
CA TYR A 65 12.49 -5.32 0.21
C TYR A 65 11.61 -5.92 -0.89
N ALA A 66 12.20 -6.43 -1.97
CA ALA A 66 11.47 -7.16 -3.01
C ALA A 66 10.87 -8.46 -2.47
N ASP A 67 11.64 -9.25 -1.72
CA ASP A 67 11.14 -10.47 -1.06
C ASP A 67 9.98 -10.15 -0.11
N ARG A 68 10.08 -9.04 0.62
CA ARG A 68 8.99 -8.56 1.49
C ARG A 68 7.75 -8.16 0.70
N ALA A 69 7.90 -7.48 -0.43
CA ALA A 69 6.79 -7.11 -1.31
C ALA A 69 6.08 -8.36 -1.87
N ILE A 70 6.86 -9.36 -2.29
CA ILE A 70 6.35 -10.62 -2.84
C ILE A 70 5.54 -11.39 -1.79
N ARG A 71 6.03 -11.46 -0.54
CA ARG A 71 5.30 -12.12 0.56
C ARG A 71 3.92 -11.48 0.80
N LEU A 72 3.86 -10.15 0.89
CA LEU A 72 2.60 -9.42 1.04
C LEU A 72 1.65 -9.67 -0.15
N LEU A 73 2.19 -9.70 -1.37
CA LEU A 73 1.39 -9.99 -2.56
C LEU A 73 0.80 -11.40 -2.55
N ILE A 74 1.60 -12.41 -2.19
CA ILE A 74 1.16 -13.80 -2.12
C ILE A 74 0.09 -13.97 -1.03
N GLU A 75 0.26 -13.34 0.14
CA GLU A 75 -0.75 -13.37 1.21
C GLU A 75 -2.11 -12.85 0.73
N GLU A 76 -2.11 -11.69 0.05
CA GLU A 76 -3.34 -11.11 -0.53
C GLU A 76 -3.93 -11.98 -1.64
N ALA A 77 -3.10 -12.59 -2.49
CA ALA A 77 -3.55 -13.51 -3.54
C ALA A 77 -4.19 -14.79 -2.95
N LEU A 78 -3.60 -15.36 -1.89
CA LEU A 78 -4.15 -16.53 -1.20
C LEU A 78 -5.47 -16.20 -0.48
N ASN A 79 -5.58 -15.00 0.10
CA ASN A 79 -6.83 -14.53 0.72
C ASN A 79 -7.98 -14.46 -0.30
N VAL A 80 -7.70 -14.00 -1.52
CA VAL A 80 -8.68 -13.97 -2.61
C VAL A 80 -9.13 -15.38 -3.00
N ILE A 81 -8.19 -16.33 -3.10
CA ILE A 81 -8.51 -17.72 -3.46
C ILE A 81 -9.43 -18.35 -2.41
N ARG A 82 -9.15 -18.12 -1.13
CA ARG A 82 -9.97 -18.67 -0.03
C ARG A 82 -11.36 -18.02 0.05
N SER A 83 -11.46 -16.71 -0.21
CA SER A 83 -12.69 -15.93 -0.05
C SER A 83 -13.70 -16.14 -1.19
N LYS A 84 -13.29 -16.65 -2.35
CA LYS A 84 -14.14 -16.81 -3.55
C LYS A 84 -14.70 -18.24 -3.77
N CYS A 85 -14.81 -19.05 -2.72
CA CYS A 85 -15.58 -20.31 -2.72
C CYS A 85 -16.96 -20.11 -2.11
#